data_AF-A0A376TGL1-F1
#
_entry.id   AF-A0A376TGL1-F1
#
_cell.length_a   1.000
_cell.length_b   1.000
_cell.length_c   1.000
_cell.angle_alpha   90.00
_cell.angle_beta   90.00
_cell.angle_gamma   90.00
#
_symmetry.space_group_name_H-M   'P 1'
#
loop_
_entity.id
_entity.type
_entity.pdbx_description
1 polymer ?
#
loop_
_entity_poly.entity_id
_entity_poly.type
_entity_poly.pdbx_seq_one_letter_code
_entity_poly.pdbx_strand_id
1 'polypeptide(L)'
;MTGTIALACPVEQTTAADLPLTLAIAREVGNLLLTDSLLAETNRHLNQLNALLESMDDGVISWDEQGNLQFINAQAARVLRLDATASQGRAITELLTLPAVLQQAINRHIRSNT
;
A
#
# COMPACT_ATOMS: atom_id res chain seq x y z
N MET A 1 20.51 -9.64 8.28
CA MET A 1 20.22 -10.44 9.49
C MET A 1 20.72 -11.83 9.24
N THR A 2 21.58 -12.38 10.09
CA THR A 2 22.08 -13.76 9.97
C THR A 2 21.33 -14.65 10.97
N GLY A 3 20.65 -15.68 10.48
CA GLY A 3 20.00 -16.70 11.29
C GLY A 3 20.65 -18.06 11.03
N THR A 4 20.64 -18.93 12.04
CA THR A 4 21.17 -20.30 11.93
C THR A 4 20.06 -21.28 12.23
N ILE A 5 19.94 -22.32 11.39
CA ILE A 5 19.07 -23.48 11.64
C ILE A 5 19.97 -24.70 11.79
N ALA A 6 19.69 -25.51 12.80
CA ALA A 6 20.36 -26.78 13.03
C ALA A 6 19.33 -27.88 13.18
N LEU A 7 19.59 -29.03 12.55
CA LEU A 7 18.91 -30.28 12.84
C LEU A 7 19.84 -31.14 13.72
N ALA A 8 19.29 -31.71 14.79
CA ALA A 8 20.02 -32.59 15.70
C ALA A 8 19.34 -33.96 15.73
N CYS A 9 20.09 -35.02 15.45
CA CYS A 9 19.66 -36.40 15.54
C CYS A 9 20.78 -37.27 16.15
N PRO A 10 20.47 -38.43 16.75
CA PRO A 10 21.47 -39.41 17.16
C PRO A 10 22.33 -39.86 15.97
N VAL A 11 23.63 -40.06 16.18
CA VAL A 11 24.58 -40.40 15.10
C VAL A 11 24.21 -41.70 14.39
N GLU A 12 23.56 -42.65 15.08
CA GLU A 12 23.13 -43.91 14.47
C GLU A 12 21.92 -43.74 13.53
N GLN A 13 21.24 -42.58 13.57
CA GLN A 13 20.02 -42.28 12.83
C GLN A 13 20.23 -41.22 11.74
N THR A 14 21.45 -40.69 11.59
CA THR A 14 21.76 -39.69 10.58
C THR A 14 21.59 -40.26 9.18
N THR A 15 20.87 -39.54 8.32
CA THR A 15 20.68 -39.90 6.92
C THR A 15 21.27 -38.85 5.99
N ALA A 16 21.58 -39.25 4.75
CA ALA A 16 21.99 -38.30 3.71
C ALA A 16 20.92 -37.23 3.39
N ALA A 17 19.66 -37.44 3.80
CA ALA A 17 18.56 -36.53 3.57
C ALA A 17 18.47 -35.40 4.62
N ASP A 18 19.13 -35.51 5.77
CA ASP A 18 19.03 -34.55 6.88
C ASP A 18 19.63 -33.19 6.50
N LEU A 19 20.74 -33.19 5.74
CA LEU A 19 21.39 -31.96 5.27
C LEU A 19 20.55 -31.23 4.20
N PRO A 20 20.07 -31.89 3.13
CA PRO A 20 19.11 -31.29 2.19
C PRO A 20 17.86 -30.74 2.88
N LEU A 21 17.32 -31.46 3.88
CA LEU A 21 16.17 -31.00 4.66
C LEU A 21 16.50 -29.75 5.48
N THR A 22 17.65 -29.74 6.19
CA THR A 22 18.11 -28.56 6.96
C THR A 22 18.22 -27.34 6.04
N LEU A 23 18.82 -27.51 4.86
CA LEU A 23 18.99 -26.44 3.88
C LEU A 23 17.65 -25.95 3.32
N ALA A 24 16.72 -26.86 3.01
CA ALA A 24 15.40 -26.52 2.53
C ALA A 24 14.62 -25.68 3.56
N ILE A 25 14.66 -26.09 4.83
CA ILE A 25 14.05 -25.35 5.93
C ILE A 25 14.73 -23.98 6.11
N ALA A 26 16.07 -23.93 6.09
CA ALA A 26 16.80 -22.67 6.19
C ALA A 26 16.45 -21.68 5.08
N ARG A 27 16.31 -22.18 3.85
CA ARG A 27 15.89 -21.36 2.71
C ARG A 27 14.45 -20.87 2.87
N GLU A 28 13.53 -21.74 3.26
CA GLU A 28 12.12 -21.39 3.40
C GLU A 28 11.92 -20.34 4.50
N VAL A 29 12.55 -20.54 5.66
CA VAL A 29 12.54 -19.56 6.76
C VAL A 29 13.18 -18.23 6.32
N GLY A 30 14.30 -18.30 5.58
CA GLY A 30 14.95 -17.11 5.03
C GLY A 30 14.04 -16.32 4.09
N ASN A 31 13.33 -17.01 3.19
CA ASN A 31 12.37 -16.39 2.27
C ASN A 31 11.20 -15.75 3.01
N LEU A 32 10.66 -16.43 4.03
CA LEU A 32 9.56 -15.93 4.84
C LEU A 32 9.95 -14.63 5.56
N LEU A 33 11.12 -14.62 6.22
CA LEU A 33 11.63 -13.44 6.91
C LEU A 33 11.92 -12.28 5.96
N LEU A 34 12.46 -12.56 4.78
CA LEU A 34 12.68 -11.53 3.75
C LEU A 34 11.35 -10.91 3.30
N THR A 35 10.35 -11.75 3.03
CA THR A 35 9.02 -11.31 2.61
C THR A 35 8.37 -10.43 3.68
N ASP A 36 8.40 -10.87 4.94
CA ASP A 36 7.86 -10.11 6.07
C ASP A 36 8.56 -8.76 6.23
N SER A 37 9.89 -8.72 6.11
CA SER A 37 10.66 -7.48 6.16
C SER A 37 10.30 -6.52 5.03
N LEU A 38 10.08 -7.01 3.81
CA LEU A 38 9.69 -6.19 2.67
C LEU A 38 8.27 -5.63 2.84
N LEU A 39 7.35 -6.44 3.37
CA LEU A 39 5.99 -5.99 3.70
C LEU A 39 5.99 -4.94 4.80
N ALA A 40 6.79 -5.13 5.85
CA ALA A 40 6.94 -4.16 6.93
C ALA A 40 7.50 -2.83 6.41
N GLU A 41 8.50 -2.87 5.55
CA GLU A 41 9.10 -1.66 4.97
C GLU A 41 8.13 -0.93 4.02
N THR A 42 7.41 -1.69 3.18
CA THR A 42 6.36 -1.12 2.31
C THR A 42 5.27 -0.42 3.13
N ASN A 43 4.80 -1.06 4.22
CA ASN A 43 3.83 -0.45 5.11
C ASN A 43 4.37 0.81 5.79
N ARG A 44 5.63 0.83 6.21
CA ARG A 44 6.26 2.03 6.78
C ARG A 44 6.28 3.16 5.76
N HIS A 45 6.67 2.90 4.52
CA HIS A 45 6.67 3.90 3.45
C HIS A 45 5.27 4.43 3.15
N LEU A 46 4.26 3.56 3.06
CA LEU A 46 2.87 3.99 2.88
C LEU A 46 2.39 4.87 4.05
N ASN A 47 2.69 4.48 5.28
CA ASN A 47 2.33 5.27 6.45
C ASN A 47 3.05 6.62 6.49
N GLN A 48 4.31 6.69 6.07
CA GLN A 48 5.05 7.94 5.94
C GLN A 48 4.40 8.87 4.91
N LEU A 49 4.03 8.35 3.73
CA LEU A 49 3.34 9.13 2.70
C LEU A 49 1.99 9.64 3.18
N ASN A 50 1.19 8.77 3.81
CA ASN A 50 -0.10 9.17 4.39
C ASN A 50 0.07 10.26 5.44
N ALA A 51 1.04 10.11 6.36
CA ALA A 51 1.31 11.12 7.38
C ALA A 51 1.72 12.48 6.77
N LEU A 52 2.52 12.46 5.70
CA LEU A 52 2.90 13.67 4.99
C LEU A 52 1.67 14.37 4.39
N LEU A 53 0.82 13.62 3.66
CA LEU A 53 -0.40 14.18 3.06
C LEU A 53 -1.39 14.70 4.11
N GLU A 54 -1.52 14.03 5.25
CA GLU A 54 -2.37 14.47 6.36
C GLU A 54 -1.83 15.73 7.06
N SER A 55 -0.51 15.95 7.02
CA SER A 55 0.13 17.13 7.61
C SER A 55 0.15 18.37 6.70
N MET A 56 -0.29 18.27 5.44
CA MET A 56 -0.26 19.39 4.50
C MET A 56 -1.31 20.45 4.85
N ASP A 57 -0.91 21.71 4.74
CA ASP A 57 -1.80 22.88 4.89
C ASP A 57 -2.78 23.02 3.72
N ASP A 58 -2.43 22.48 2.56
CA ASP A 58 -3.30 22.40 1.38
C ASP A 58 -4.13 21.12 1.38
N GLY A 59 -5.37 21.23 0.90
CA GLY A 59 -6.26 20.07 0.73
C GLY A 59 -5.88 19.23 -0.48
N VAL A 60 -5.71 17.93 -0.28
CA VAL A 60 -5.38 16.96 -1.35
C VAL A 60 -6.51 15.96 -1.52
N ILE A 61 -6.91 15.73 -2.78
CA ILE A 61 -7.94 14.78 -3.19
C ILE A 61 -7.47 14.01 -4.41
N SER A 62 -7.74 12.71 -4.46
CA SER A 62 -7.57 11.90 -5.67
C SER A 62 -8.77 10.99 -5.91
N TRP A 63 -8.96 10.62 -7.17
CA TRP A 63 -10.00 9.69 -7.61
C TRP A 63 -9.47 8.74 -8.69
N ASP A 64 -10.15 7.62 -8.89
CA ASP A 64 -9.83 6.63 -9.92
C ASP A 64 -10.24 7.06 -11.34
N GLU A 65 -9.98 6.23 -12.35
CA GLU A 65 -10.35 6.52 -13.75
C GLU A 65 -11.87 6.63 -13.96
N GLN A 66 -12.67 6.00 -13.10
CA GLN A 66 -14.12 6.05 -13.12
C GLN A 66 -14.68 7.28 -12.39
N GLY A 67 -13.81 8.09 -11.75
CA GLY A 67 -14.19 9.29 -11.02
C GLY A 67 -14.58 9.04 -9.57
N ASN A 68 -14.32 7.86 -9.00
CA ASN A 68 -14.61 7.57 -7.61
C ASN A 68 -13.46 8.01 -6.70
N LEU A 69 -13.79 8.66 -5.58
CA LEU A 69 -12.84 9.13 -4.58
C LEU A 69 -11.96 7.97 -4.08
N GLN A 70 -10.64 8.08 -4.23
CA GLN A 70 -9.66 7.15 -3.64
C GLN A 70 -9.01 7.73 -2.38
N PHE A 71 -8.80 9.05 -2.33
CA PHE A 71 -8.12 9.69 -1.22
C PHE A 71 -8.63 11.10 -0.98
N ILE A 72 -8.72 11.47 0.29
CA ILE A 72 -8.97 12.83 0.76
C ILE A 72 -8.22 13.01 2.09
N ASN A 73 -7.36 14.02 2.19
CA ASN A 73 -6.69 14.32 3.46
C ASN A 73 -7.62 15.09 4.42
N ALA A 74 -7.27 15.14 5.71
CA ALA A 74 -8.07 15.81 6.74
C ALA A 74 -8.32 17.29 6.41
N GLN A 75 -7.35 17.96 5.80
CA GLN A 75 -7.49 19.36 5.42
C GLN A 75 -8.52 19.57 4.31
N ALA A 76 -8.48 18.78 3.23
CA ALA A 76 -9.49 18.81 2.18
C ALA A 76 -10.89 18.46 2.73
N ALA A 77 -10.99 17.41 3.56
CA ALA A 77 -12.24 17.01 4.19
C ALA A 77 -12.83 18.14 5.04
N ARG A 78 -11.98 18.84 5.80
CA ARG A 78 -12.37 20.01 6.60
C ARG A 78 -12.85 21.19 5.75
N VAL A 79 -12.07 21.58 4.74
CA VAL A 79 -12.38 22.72 3.87
C VAL A 79 -13.66 22.49 3.07
N LEU A 80 -13.85 21.27 2.57
CA LEU A 80 -15.01 20.89 1.77
C LEU A 80 -16.19 20.39 2.60
N ARG A 81 -16.02 20.28 3.92
CA ARG A 81 -17.04 19.77 4.86
C ARG A 81 -17.56 18.38 4.49
N LEU A 82 -16.64 17.53 4.04
CA LEU A 82 -16.91 16.13 3.71
C LEU A 82 -16.51 15.24 4.88
N ASP A 83 -17.27 14.17 5.10
CA ASP A 83 -16.82 13.08 5.95
C ASP A 83 -15.89 12.18 5.13
N ALA A 84 -14.62 12.07 5.52
CA ALA A 84 -13.63 11.30 4.77
C ALA A 84 -14.04 9.83 4.60
N THR A 85 -14.60 9.21 5.64
CA THR A 85 -14.96 7.79 5.63
C THR A 85 -16.21 7.52 4.79
N ALA A 86 -17.23 8.36 4.89
CA ALA A 86 -18.48 8.22 4.13
C ALA A 86 -18.33 8.65 2.66
N SER A 87 -17.29 9.42 2.34
CA SER A 87 -17.02 9.89 0.97
C SER A 87 -16.18 8.91 0.16
N GLN A 88 -15.45 8.00 0.81
CA GLN A 88 -14.58 7.03 0.13
C GLN A 88 -15.35 6.16 -0.88
N GLY A 89 -14.79 6.00 -2.08
CA GLY A 89 -15.37 5.23 -3.18
C GLY A 89 -16.61 5.85 -3.83
N ARG A 90 -17.07 7.03 -3.39
CA ARG A 90 -18.19 7.73 -4.05
C ARG A 90 -17.71 8.54 -5.25
N ALA A 91 -18.58 8.71 -6.24
CA ALA A 91 -18.28 9.53 -7.40
C ALA A 91 -18.01 10.99 -6.98
N ILE A 92 -16.90 11.56 -7.44
CA ILE A 92 -16.46 12.92 -7.06
C ILE A 92 -17.50 13.98 -7.42
N THR A 93 -18.28 13.74 -8.48
CA THR A 93 -19.37 14.61 -8.94
C THR A 93 -20.60 14.61 -8.03
N GLU A 94 -20.80 13.57 -7.20
CA GLU A 94 -21.84 13.55 -6.17
C GLU A 94 -21.43 14.32 -4.92
N LEU A 95 -20.12 14.35 -4.65
CA LEU A 95 -19.55 15.00 -3.46
C LEU A 95 -19.33 16.49 -3.69
N LEU A 96 -18.90 16.86 -4.90
CA LEU A 96 -18.47 18.21 -5.25
C LEU A 96 -19.04 18.64 -6.60
N THR A 97 -19.55 19.87 -6.65
CA THR A 97 -19.84 20.53 -7.93
C THR A 97 -18.57 21.19 -8.45
N LEU A 98 -17.86 20.49 -9.33
CA LEU A 98 -16.66 21.02 -9.97
C LEU A 98 -17.00 22.11 -10.99
N PRO A 99 -16.29 23.25 -11.00
CA PRO A 99 -16.42 24.27 -12.04
C PRO A 99 -16.26 23.70 -13.45
N ALA A 100 -16.99 24.24 -14.42
CA ALA A 100 -16.99 23.78 -15.81
C ALA A 100 -15.57 23.74 -16.43
N VAL A 101 -14.70 24.68 -16.05
CA VAL A 101 -13.30 24.73 -16.52
C VAL A 101 -12.53 23.48 -16.07
N LEU A 102 -12.70 23.04 -14.82
CA LEU A 102 -12.05 21.82 -14.31
C LEU A 102 -12.64 20.57 -14.97
N GLN A 103 -13.96 20.50 -15.14
CA GLN A 103 -14.60 19.39 -15.86
C GLN A 103 -14.06 19.25 -17.29
N GLN A 104 -13.89 20.37 -18.01
CA GLN A 104 -13.32 20.38 -19.35
C GLN A 104 -11.85 19.96 -19.37
N ALA A 105 -11.05 20.41 -18.39
CA ALA A 105 -9.65 20.03 -18.28
C ALA A 105 -9.50 18.52 -18.03
N ILE A 106 -10.29 17.95 -17.11
CA ILE A 106 -10.32 16.52 -16.81
C ILE A 106 -10.70 15.72 -18.08
N ASN A 107 -11.80 16.10 -18.74
CA ASN A 107 -12.26 15.43 -19.96
C ASN A 107 -11.24 15.48 -21.12
N ARG A 108 -10.46 16.58 -21.22
CA ARG A 108 -9.40 16.70 -22.23
C ARG A 108 -8.23 15.77 -21.92
N HIS A 109 -7.86 15.64 -20.66
CA HIS A 109 -6.74 14.78 -20.25
C HIS A 109 -7.06 13.30 -20.44
N ILE A 110 -8.28 12.87 -20.10
CA ILE A 110 -8.74 11.48 -20.31
C ILE A 110 -8.69 11.11 -21.80
N ARG A 111 -9.14 12.00 -22.69
CA ARG A 111 -9.15 11.78 -24.15
C ARG A 111 -7.77 11.80 -24.81
N SER A 112 -6.74 12.32 -24.12
CA SER A 112 -5.37 12.37 -24.66
C SER A 112 -4.57 11.09 -24.37
N ASN A 113 -5.06 10.24 -23.46
CA ASN A 113 -4.44 8.96 -23.07
C ASN A 113 -5.14 7.73 -23.70
N THR A 114 -6.08 7.94 -24.62
CA THR A 114 -6.75 6.90 -25.43
C THR A 114 -6.36 7.05 -26.89
#